data_AF-A0AAD9NDN4-F1
#
_entry.id   AF-A0AAD9NDN4-F1
#
_cell.length_a   1.000
_cell.length_b   1.000
_cell.length_c   1.000
_cell.angle_alpha   90.00
_cell.angle_beta   90.00
_cell.angle_gamma   90.00
#
_symmetry.space_group_name_H-M   'P 1'
#
loop_
_entity.id
_entity.type
_entity.pdbx_description
1 polymer ?
#
loop_
_entity_poly.entity_id
_entity_poly.type
_entity_poly.pdbx_seq_one_letter_code
_entity_poly.pdbx_strand_id
1 'polypeptide(L)'
;MASATDRELFTDVYLHEKAEVIGIEWRRLGIYLELTHQYLDGLEYCREALDICAFKMLIKWRNARSSEFHETVRVLQKALEDVGRKDLSEVIGKDYDDYLAKKEMPQETLPSTKSNSNLVTSETTSESAQTTDSASVEQDELTLQLTSIRSNVTSLQMDKLSCQTSEIKMTRSETVTDKVFDTISKELGGADWRRLGLKLGLTDKELDNLKTNHPLSILDCITAMLRQWRGNPITEASMTVLRAALVDIQRNDLAAFIDRGTDTEKDTNAQNTMKDKDVSDWVESQQQVSRDQSESGYGTTRSVIDAPSDEGDDDLASGSQDDHLESQTVAEVHKSDETPVTQLASITTADQSSMFPGNQNK
;
A
#
# COMPACT_ATOMS: atom_id res chain seq x y z
N MET A 1 14.46 -29.03 21.53
CA MET A 1 13.28 -28.18 21.79
C MET A 1 13.80 -26.91 22.42
N ALA A 2 13.70 -25.77 21.72
CA ALA A 2 14.08 -24.48 22.32
C ALA A 2 13.23 -24.25 23.58
N SER A 3 13.85 -23.78 24.67
CA SER A 3 13.11 -23.51 25.90
C SER A 3 12.08 -22.40 25.61
N ALA A 4 10.88 -22.49 26.19
CA ALA A 4 9.82 -21.50 25.95
C ALA A 4 10.29 -20.05 26.25
N THR A 5 11.30 -19.91 27.10
CA THR A 5 11.98 -18.67 27.49
C THR A 5 12.85 -18.05 26.40
N ASP A 6 13.37 -18.81 25.43
CA ASP A 6 14.22 -18.25 24.36
C ASP A 6 13.42 -17.50 23.28
N ARG A 7 12.08 -17.56 23.33
CA ARG A 7 11.20 -16.81 22.42
C ARG A 7 10.91 -15.37 22.85
N GLU A 8 11.40 -14.94 24.02
CA GLU A 8 11.01 -13.65 24.60
C GLU A 8 11.62 -12.43 23.92
N LEU A 9 12.80 -12.52 23.30
CA LEU A 9 13.39 -11.33 22.66
C LEU A 9 12.74 -11.03 21.30
N PHE A 10 12.47 -12.07 20.51
CA PHE A 10 11.79 -11.95 19.20
C PHE A 10 10.27 -12.02 19.34
N THR A 11 9.73 -11.20 20.23
CA THR A 11 8.28 -10.99 20.29
C THR A 11 7.79 -10.39 18.97
N ASP A 12 6.50 -10.56 18.71
CA ASP A 12 5.84 -9.92 17.56
C ASP A 12 5.96 -8.39 17.65
N VAL A 13 5.96 -7.83 18.86
CA VAL A 13 6.16 -6.38 19.10
C VAL A 13 7.56 -5.94 18.65
N TYR A 14 8.61 -6.67 19.05
CA TYR A 14 9.98 -6.37 18.64
C TYR A 14 10.15 -6.44 17.12
N LEU A 15 9.61 -7.49 16.50
CA LEU A 15 9.68 -7.65 15.05
C LEU A 15 8.93 -6.55 14.30
N HIS A 16 7.80 -6.10 14.84
CA HIS A 16 7.03 -4.99 14.25
C HIS A 16 7.80 -3.68 14.31
N GLU A 17 8.43 -3.37 15.44
CA GLU A 17 9.28 -2.17 15.58
C GLU A 17 10.43 -2.17 14.56
N LYS A 18 11.12 -3.31 14.38
CA LYS A 18 12.21 -3.39 13.40
C LYS A 18 11.69 -3.38 11.96
N ALA A 19 10.50 -3.93 11.70
CA ALA A 19 9.87 -3.92 10.39
C ALA A 19 9.59 -2.50 9.86
N GLU A 20 9.20 -1.58 10.75
CA GLU A 20 8.99 -0.16 10.40
C GLU A 20 10.27 0.48 9.87
N VAL A 21 11.42 0.13 10.45
CA VAL A 21 12.73 0.71 10.08
C VAL A 21 13.34 0.03 8.84
N ILE A 22 12.96 -1.22 8.53
CA ILE A 22 13.42 -1.93 7.33
C ILE A 22 12.87 -1.28 6.05
N GLY A 23 11.60 -0.88 6.05
CA GLY A 23 10.98 -0.17 4.93
C GLY A 23 11.07 -0.95 3.62
N ILE A 24 11.42 -0.27 2.51
CA ILE A 24 11.46 -0.83 1.15
C ILE A 24 12.41 -2.03 0.95
N GLU A 25 13.41 -2.20 1.82
CA GLU A 25 14.42 -3.25 1.70
C GLU A 25 13.93 -4.64 2.13
N TRP A 26 12.70 -4.74 2.66
CA TRP A 26 12.14 -5.99 3.19
C TRP A 26 12.19 -7.14 2.19
N ARG A 27 11.97 -6.83 0.90
CA ARG A 27 11.95 -7.84 -0.16
C ARG A 27 13.34 -8.41 -0.39
N ARG A 28 14.35 -7.53 -0.45
CA ARG A 28 15.75 -7.93 -0.63
C ARG A 28 16.23 -8.71 0.59
N LEU A 29 15.89 -8.26 1.80
CA LEU A 29 16.15 -8.99 3.04
C LEU A 29 15.51 -10.39 3.03
N GLY A 30 14.26 -10.51 2.60
CA GLY A 30 13.57 -11.80 2.50
C GLY A 30 14.30 -12.82 1.63
N ILE A 31 14.96 -12.37 0.55
CA ILE A 31 15.78 -13.24 -0.32
C ILE A 31 17.01 -13.74 0.42
N TYR A 32 17.73 -12.88 1.14
CA TYR A 32 18.89 -13.28 1.96
C TYR A 32 18.51 -14.18 3.13
N LEU A 33 17.27 -14.06 3.61
CA LEU A 33 16.68 -14.94 4.61
C LEU A 33 16.12 -16.25 4.02
N GLU A 34 16.40 -16.54 2.74
CA GLU A 34 16.02 -17.75 2.01
C GLU A 34 14.50 -17.99 1.93
N LEU A 35 13.69 -16.92 1.97
CA LEU A 35 12.27 -17.03 1.71
C LEU A 35 12.02 -17.20 0.21
N THR A 36 11.06 -18.05 -0.14
CA THR A 36 10.69 -18.32 -1.53
C THR A 36 10.20 -17.06 -2.24
N HIS A 37 10.62 -16.83 -3.49
CA HIS A 37 10.13 -15.73 -4.31
C HIS A 37 8.59 -15.66 -4.39
N GLN A 38 7.92 -16.81 -4.55
CA GLN A 38 6.46 -16.87 -4.58
C GLN A 38 5.79 -16.27 -3.33
N TYR A 39 6.38 -16.48 -2.15
CA TYR A 39 5.86 -15.89 -0.91
C TYR A 39 6.07 -14.37 -0.87
N LEU A 40 7.25 -13.91 -1.29
CA LEU A 40 7.57 -12.48 -1.35
C LEU A 40 6.70 -11.75 -2.39
N ASP A 41 6.46 -12.36 -3.55
CA ASP A 41 5.54 -11.86 -4.57
C ASP A 41 4.11 -11.75 -4.02
N GLY A 42 3.68 -12.75 -3.24
CA GLY A 42 2.39 -12.72 -2.56
C GLY A 42 2.26 -11.55 -1.59
N LEU A 43 3.29 -11.27 -0.78
CA LEU A 43 3.30 -10.13 0.14
C LEU A 43 3.27 -8.79 -0.61
N GLU A 44 4.05 -8.66 -1.67
CA GLU A 44 4.04 -7.44 -2.51
C GLU A 44 2.68 -7.22 -3.18
N TYR A 45 2.00 -8.31 -3.56
CA TYR A 45 0.67 -8.26 -4.15
C TYR A 45 -0.44 -7.88 -3.15
N CYS A 46 -0.26 -8.17 -1.85
CA CYS A 46 -1.25 -7.86 -0.81
C CYS A 46 -1.50 -6.35 -0.61
N ARG A 47 -0.63 -5.49 -1.17
CA ARG A 47 -0.78 -4.03 -1.16
C ARG A 47 -0.94 -3.42 0.24
N GLU A 48 -0.33 -4.07 1.21
CA GLU A 48 -0.22 -3.56 2.57
C GLU A 48 0.90 -2.54 2.65
N ALA A 49 0.92 -1.77 3.75
CA ALA A 49 2.02 -0.87 4.03
C ALA A 49 3.35 -1.65 4.15
N LEU A 50 4.47 -1.01 3.80
CA LEU A 50 5.77 -1.68 3.66
C LEU A 50 6.26 -2.31 4.97
N ASP A 51 5.98 -1.66 6.09
CA ASP A 51 6.20 -2.13 7.45
C ASP A 51 5.41 -3.42 7.73
N ILE A 52 4.15 -3.52 7.29
CA ILE A 52 3.34 -4.73 7.44
C ILE A 52 3.92 -5.88 6.61
N CYS A 53 4.35 -5.62 5.38
CA CYS A 53 5.00 -6.61 4.52
C CYS A 53 6.31 -7.10 5.15
N ALA A 54 7.14 -6.18 5.65
CA ALA A 54 8.37 -6.50 6.36
C ALA A 54 8.10 -7.34 7.62
N PHE A 55 7.09 -6.98 8.39
CA PHE A 55 6.68 -7.70 9.60
C PHE A 55 6.24 -9.12 9.26
N LYS A 56 5.34 -9.30 8.29
CA LYS A 56 4.89 -10.64 7.85
C LYS A 56 6.02 -11.48 7.29
N MET A 57 6.98 -10.87 6.60
CA MET A 57 8.19 -11.51 6.11
C MET A 57 9.02 -12.05 7.29
N LEU A 58 9.29 -11.22 8.32
CA LEU A 58 10.05 -11.61 9.50
C LEU A 58 9.34 -12.69 10.33
N ILE A 59 8.02 -12.60 10.50
CA ILE A 59 7.23 -13.63 11.18
C ILE A 59 7.32 -14.97 10.45
N LYS A 60 7.20 -14.95 9.12
CA LYS A 60 7.32 -16.17 8.30
C LYS A 60 8.70 -16.79 8.43
N TRP A 61 9.76 -15.98 8.30
CA TRP A 61 11.14 -16.44 8.46
C TRP A 61 11.39 -17.02 9.85
N ARG A 62 10.98 -16.32 10.92
CA ARG A 62 11.09 -16.80 12.31
C ARG A 62 10.40 -18.14 12.48
N ASN A 63 9.20 -18.31 11.94
CA ASN A 63 8.41 -19.54 12.08
C ASN A 63 8.94 -20.70 11.23
N ALA A 64 9.66 -20.42 10.14
CA ALA A 64 10.27 -21.43 9.28
C ALA A 64 11.53 -22.04 9.91
N ARG A 65 12.18 -21.33 10.85
CA ARG A 65 13.37 -21.83 11.54
C ARG A 65 13.00 -22.59 12.81
N SER A 66 13.43 -23.84 12.88
CA SER A 66 13.37 -24.69 14.09
C SER A 66 14.70 -24.68 14.87
N SER A 67 15.67 -23.86 14.47
CA SER A 67 17.01 -23.84 15.06
C SER A 67 17.07 -23.14 16.41
N GLU A 68 18.20 -23.30 17.10
CA GLU A 68 18.50 -22.55 18.30
C GLU A 68 18.40 -21.03 18.06
N PHE A 69 17.95 -20.33 19.09
CA PHE A 69 17.65 -18.92 19.04
C PHE A 69 18.86 -18.07 18.63
N HIS A 70 20.05 -18.39 19.16
CA HIS A 70 21.32 -17.72 18.84
C HIS A 70 21.64 -17.73 17.34
N GLU A 71 21.40 -18.85 16.67
CA GLU A 71 21.69 -19.00 15.24
C GLU A 71 20.70 -18.19 14.39
N THR A 72 19.48 -18.02 14.88
CA THR A 72 18.46 -17.22 14.21
C THR A 72 18.85 -15.75 14.18
N VAL A 73 19.33 -15.21 15.30
CA VAL A 73 19.78 -13.81 15.39
C VAL A 73 20.99 -13.55 14.49
N ARG A 74 21.99 -14.42 14.52
CA ARG A 74 23.20 -14.28 13.67
C ARG A 74 22.88 -14.27 12.18
N VAL A 75 21.95 -15.12 11.75
CA VAL A 75 21.54 -15.11 10.34
C VAL A 75 20.79 -13.83 9.97
N LEU A 76 19.93 -13.31 10.85
CA LEU A 76 19.27 -12.03 10.58
C LEU A 76 20.26 -10.87 10.48
N GLN A 77 21.22 -10.80 11.41
CA GLN A 77 22.29 -9.79 11.39
C GLN A 77 23.08 -9.83 10.09
N LYS A 78 23.55 -11.02 9.71
CA LYS A 78 24.29 -11.20 8.46
C LYS A 78 23.46 -10.81 7.23
N ALA A 79 22.20 -11.22 7.18
CA ALA A 79 21.32 -10.87 6.07
C ALA A 79 21.07 -9.34 6.00
N LEU A 80 20.95 -8.66 7.13
CA LEU A 80 20.86 -7.20 7.19
C LEU A 80 22.14 -6.51 6.70
N GLU A 81 23.31 -7.04 7.06
CA GLU A 81 24.60 -6.57 6.54
C GLU A 81 24.71 -6.74 5.03
N ASP A 82 24.29 -7.89 4.49
CA ASP A 82 24.32 -8.19 3.06
C ASP A 82 23.36 -7.29 2.25
N VAL A 83 22.25 -6.84 2.86
CA VAL A 83 21.35 -5.83 2.30
C VAL A 83 21.95 -4.41 2.36
N GLY A 84 22.94 -4.19 3.24
CA GLY A 84 23.57 -2.89 3.47
C GLY A 84 23.04 -2.13 4.69
N ARG A 85 22.17 -2.74 5.51
CA ARG A 85 21.58 -2.17 6.73
C ARG A 85 22.41 -2.52 7.98
N LYS A 86 23.66 -2.07 7.98
CA LYS A 86 24.60 -2.26 9.10
C LYS A 86 24.10 -1.62 10.40
N ASP A 87 23.41 -0.49 10.27
CA ASP A 87 22.73 0.22 11.36
C ASP A 87 21.79 -0.72 12.14
N LEU A 88 20.94 -1.47 11.42
CA LEU A 88 20.00 -2.40 12.04
C LEU A 88 20.69 -3.67 12.57
N SER A 89 21.71 -4.18 11.86
CA SER A 89 22.48 -5.34 12.33
C SER A 89 23.13 -5.08 13.69
N GLU A 90 23.72 -3.90 13.86
CA GLU A 90 24.35 -3.48 15.12
C GLU A 90 23.33 -3.31 16.25
N VAL A 91 22.17 -2.71 15.97
CA VAL A 91 21.10 -2.53 16.98
C VAL A 91 20.59 -3.89 17.45
N ILE A 92 20.27 -4.79 16.53
CA ILE A 92 19.79 -6.14 16.87
C ILE A 92 20.85 -6.93 17.65
N GLY A 93 22.13 -6.76 17.30
CA GLY A 93 23.24 -7.37 18.03
C GLY A 93 23.35 -6.88 19.47
N LYS A 94 23.27 -5.57 19.68
CA LYS A 94 23.29 -4.99 21.03
C LYS A 94 22.10 -5.43 21.87
N ASP A 95 20.89 -5.38 21.31
CA ASP A 95 19.67 -5.85 21.99
C ASP A 95 19.82 -7.32 22.42
N TYR A 96 20.49 -8.11 21.59
CA TYR A 96 20.76 -9.51 21.83
C TYR A 96 21.81 -9.75 22.93
N ASP A 97 22.93 -9.05 22.87
CA ASP A 97 23.99 -9.14 23.88
C ASP A 97 23.48 -8.68 25.25
N ASP A 98 22.68 -7.60 25.30
CA ASP A 98 22.02 -7.11 26.51
C ASP A 98 21.04 -8.15 27.08
N TYR A 99 20.30 -8.85 26.22
CA TYR A 99 19.42 -9.94 26.64
C TYR A 99 20.21 -11.12 27.21
N LEU A 100 21.33 -11.51 26.58
CA LEU A 100 22.20 -12.57 27.09
C LEU A 100 22.82 -12.20 28.43
N ALA A 101 23.31 -10.97 28.60
CA ALA A 101 23.86 -10.49 29.87
C ALA A 101 22.83 -10.54 31.01
N LYS A 102 21.56 -10.19 30.72
CA LYS A 102 20.45 -10.30 31.69
C LYS A 102 20.11 -11.77 32.00
N LYS A 103 20.23 -12.67 31.04
CA LYS A 103 19.95 -14.09 31.21
C LYS A 103 21.06 -14.82 31.98
N GLU A 104 22.31 -14.42 31.78
CA GLU A 104 23.49 -14.95 32.50
C GLU A 104 23.66 -14.35 33.91
N MET A 105 22.78 -13.44 34.33
CA MET A 105 22.84 -12.90 35.70
C MET A 105 22.75 -14.06 36.70
N PRO A 106 23.73 -14.17 37.64
CA PRO A 106 23.88 -15.35 38.47
C PRO A 106 22.56 -15.63 39.19
N GLN A 107 22.09 -16.87 39.08
CA GLN A 107 21.18 -17.45 40.05
C GLN A 107 21.89 -17.42 41.40
N GLU A 108 21.86 -16.27 42.08
CA GLU A 108 22.25 -16.17 43.47
C GLU A 108 21.43 -17.22 44.21
N THR A 109 22.15 -18.19 44.74
CA THR A 109 21.67 -19.31 45.55
C THR A 109 20.80 -18.78 46.68
N LEU A 110 19.50 -18.67 46.46
CA LEU A 110 18.53 -18.32 47.50
C LEU A 110 17.77 -19.56 47.99
N PRO A 111 17.51 -19.62 49.30
CA PRO A 111 17.27 -20.86 50.03
C PRO A 111 15.85 -21.39 49.82
N SER A 112 15.80 -22.71 49.66
CA SER A 112 14.60 -23.54 49.60
C SER A 112 13.55 -23.13 50.65
N THR A 113 12.38 -22.64 50.19
CA THR A 113 11.19 -22.51 51.03
C THR A 113 9.96 -23.11 50.35
N LYS A 114 9.18 -23.78 51.18
CA LYS A 114 8.24 -24.84 50.86
C LYS A 114 6.93 -24.30 50.28
N SER A 115 6.37 -25.13 49.38
CA SER A 115 5.03 -25.08 48.81
C SER A 115 3.93 -24.66 49.79
N ASN A 116 2.95 -23.91 49.29
CA ASN A 116 1.54 -24.15 49.61
C ASN A 116 0.64 -23.66 48.46
N SER A 117 -0.19 -24.58 47.99
CA SER A 117 -1.30 -24.39 47.05
C SER A 117 -2.44 -23.62 47.69
N ASN A 118 -3.24 -22.89 46.88
CA ASN A 118 -4.69 -23.13 46.83
C ASN A 118 -5.40 -22.42 45.67
N LEU A 119 -6.40 -23.16 45.19
CA LEU A 119 -7.28 -23.05 44.04
C LEU A 119 -8.57 -22.31 44.42
N VAL A 120 -9.07 -21.36 43.60
CA VAL A 120 -10.49 -20.94 43.62
C VAL A 120 -10.95 -20.53 42.21
N THR A 121 -12.02 -21.18 41.75
CA THR A 121 -12.86 -20.90 40.56
C THR A 121 -14.20 -20.31 40.99
N SER A 122 -14.85 -19.49 40.16
CA SER A 122 -16.31 -19.22 40.27
C SER A 122 -16.94 -18.83 38.93
N GLU A 123 -18.02 -19.51 38.59
CA GLU A 123 -19.03 -19.23 37.55
C GLU A 123 -20.08 -18.24 38.07
N THR A 124 -20.82 -17.56 37.17
CA THR A 124 -22.14 -16.99 37.50
C THR A 124 -23.12 -17.12 36.32
N THR A 125 -24.33 -17.49 36.70
CA THR A 125 -25.47 -18.05 35.95
C THR A 125 -26.61 -17.02 35.77
N SER A 126 -27.29 -17.10 34.63
CA SER A 126 -28.71 -16.89 34.23
C SER A 126 -29.71 -15.96 34.97
N GLU A 127 -30.83 -15.73 34.25
CA GLU A 127 -32.25 -15.71 34.71
C GLU A 127 -32.99 -14.36 34.50
N SER A 128 -33.88 -14.23 33.50
CA SER A 128 -35.33 -14.57 33.39
C SER A 128 -36.28 -13.56 34.07
N ALA A 129 -37.31 -13.08 33.35
CA ALA A 129 -38.73 -13.29 33.67
C ALA A 129 -39.69 -12.36 32.91
N GLN A 130 -40.88 -12.91 32.67
CA GLN A 130 -42.05 -12.43 31.93
C GLN A 130 -42.92 -11.41 32.72
N THR A 131 -44.05 -11.04 32.08
CA THR A 131 -45.37 -10.55 32.57
C THR A 131 -45.71 -9.14 32.04
N THR A 132 -46.93 -8.76 31.60
CA THR A 132 -48.27 -9.38 31.45
C THR A 132 -49.16 -8.45 30.59
N ASP A 133 -50.18 -9.03 29.96
CA ASP A 133 -51.28 -8.42 29.19
C ASP A 133 -52.11 -7.35 29.89
N SER A 134 -52.64 -6.39 29.12
CA SER A 134 -54.08 -6.03 29.02
C SER A 134 -54.31 -4.57 28.57
N ALA A 135 -54.58 -4.34 27.28
CA ALA A 135 -55.29 -3.14 26.77
C ALA A 135 -55.53 -3.26 25.25
N SER A 136 -56.51 -4.07 24.81
CA SER A 136 -56.64 -4.49 23.40
C SER A 136 -57.93 -4.06 22.69
N VAL A 137 -58.70 -3.07 23.16
CA VAL A 137 -60.02 -2.79 22.52
C VAL A 137 -60.22 -1.35 22.03
N GLU A 138 -59.35 -0.38 22.39
CA GLU A 138 -59.46 1.00 21.85
C GLU A 138 -58.33 1.40 20.88
N GLN A 139 -57.33 0.54 20.63
CA GLN A 139 -56.24 0.85 19.68
C GLN A 139 -56.59 0.56 18.20
N ASP A 140 -57.61 -0.24 17.92
CA ASP A 140 -57.93 -0.65 16.55
C ASP A 140 -58.67 0.43 15.74
N GLU A 141 -59.38 1.35 16.39
CA GLU A 141 -60.06 2.45 15.70
C GLU A 141 -59.11 3.62 15.38
N LEU A 142 -58.16 3.90 16.28
CA LEU A 142 -57.13 4.92 16.04
C LEU A 142 -56.10 4.47 14.98
N THR A 143 -55.81 3.17 14.87
CA THR A 143 -54.91 2.64 13.82
C THR A 143 -55.55 2.72 12.42
N LEU A 144 -56.86 2.58 12.30
CA LEU A 144 -57.57 2.76 11.02
C LEU A 144 -57.63 4.23 10.56
N GLN A 145 -57.77 5.18 11.49
CA GLN A 145 -57.69 6.60 11.11
C GLN A 145 -56.26 7.03 10.75
N LEU A 146 -55.25 6.54 11.48
CA LEU A 146 -53.85 6.82 11.20
C LEU A 146 -53.38 6.24 9.87
N THR A 147 -53.84 5.04 9.48
CA THR A 147 -53.51 4.45 8.17
C THR A 147 -54.10 5.23 7.00
N SER A 148 -55.33 5.73 7.15
CA SER A 148 -55.98 6.59 6.14
C SER A 148 -55.24 7.92 5.95
N ILE A 149 -54.85 8.58 7.04
CA ILE A 149 -54.06 9.82 6.97
C ILE A 149 -52.68 9.56 6.36
N ARG A 150 -52.03 8.43 6.73
CA ARG A 150 -50.72 8.06 6.19
C ARG A 150 -50.75 7.81 4.68
N SER A 151 -51.81 7.17 4.17
CA SER A 151 -51.99 6.94 2.72
C SER A 151 -52.20 8.24 1.92
N ASN A 152 -52.86 9.23 2.51
CA ASN A 152 -53.11 10.51 1.83
C ASN A 152 -51.85 11.39 1.81
N VAL A 153 -51.05 11.34 2.88
CA VAL A 153 -49.76 12.05 2.95
C VAL A 153 -48.74 11.47 1.98
N THR A 154 -48.68 10.14 1.81
CA THR A 154 -47.77 9.52 0.84
C THR A 154 -48.13 9.83 -0.61
N SER A 155 -49.42 9.91 -0.95
CA SER A 155 -49.85 10.28 -2.30
C SER A 155 -49.47 11.73 -2.66
N LEU A 156 -49.66 12.67 -1.72
CA LEU A 156 -49.31 14.08 -1.93
C LEU A 156 -47.79 14.33 -1.92
N GLN A 157 -47.00 13.50 -1.23
CA GLN A 157 -45.53 13.56 -1.31
C GLN A 157 -44.98 12.98 -2.62
N MET A 158 -45.60 11.95 -3.18
CA MET A 158 -45.17 11.39 -4.47
C MET A 158 -45.37 12.37 -5.63
N ASP A 159 -46.50 13.08 -5.68
CA ASP A 159 -46.76 14.06 -6.75
C ASP A 159 -45.86 15.30 -6.64
N LYS A 160 -45.53 15.73 -5.42
CA LYS A 160 -44.63 16.88 -5.19
C LYS A 160 -43.15 16.55 -5.43
N LEU A 161 -42.73 15.30 -5.18
CA LEU A 161 -41.39 14.83 -5.51
C LEU A 161 -41.25 14.53 -7.01
N SER A 162 -42.31 14.06 -7.69
CA SER A 162 -42.29 13.80 -9.13
C SER A 162 -42.03 15.06 -9.96
N CYS A 163 -42.62 16.21 -9.59
CA CYS A 163 -42.38 17.48 -10.28
C CYS A 163 -41.04 18.17 -9.93
N GLN A 164 -40.43 17.90 -8.78
CA GLN A 164 -39.10 18.47 -8.43
C GLN A 164 -37.92 17.66 -8.98
N THR A 165 -38.15 16.44 -9.47
CA THR A 165 -37.07 15.58 -9.99
C THR A 165 -36.75 15.84 -11.47
N SER A 166 -37.57 16.61 -12.18
CA SER A 166 -37.35 17.00 -13.57
C SER A 166 -36.52 18.28 -13.76
N GLU A 167 -36.28 19.09 -12.72
CA GLU A 167 -35.60 20.39 -12.83
C GLU A 167 -34.15 20.45 -12.29
N ILE A 168 -33.61 19.35 -11.74
CA ILE A 168 -32.18 19.24 -11.36
C ILE A 168 -31.37 18.47 -12.43
N LYS A 169 -32.00 18.02 -13.52
CA LYS A 169 -31.37 17.24 -14.60
C LYS A 169 -30.90 18.10 -15.78
N MET A 170 -30.40 19.31 -15.52
CA MET A 170 -29.83 20.19 -16.54
C MET A 170 -28.33 20.44 -16.25
N THR A 171 -27.52 19.58 -16.86
CA THR A 171 -26.15 19.84 -17.33
C THR A 171 -25.07 20.24 -16.31
N ARG A 172 -24.72 19.36 -15.36
CA ARG A 172 -23.30 19.24 -15.00
C ARG A 172 -22.71 18.23 -15.98
N SER A 173 -21.99 18.73 -16.98
CA SER A 173 -21.26 17.90 -17.95
C SER A 173 -20.47 16.83 -17.17
N GLU A 174 -20.96 15.59 -17.21
CA GLU A 174 -20.47 14.43 -16.46
C GLU A 174 -19.16 13.87 -17.06
N THR A 175 -18.46 14.72 -17.80
CA THR A 175 -17.19 14.43 -18.45
C THR A 175 -16.12 14.31 -17.38
N VAL A 176 -15.43 13.17 -17.35
CA VAL A 176 -14.35 12.91 -16.40
C VAL A 176 -13.20 13.88 -16.65
N THR A 177 -12.83 14.66 -15.63
CA THR A 177 -11.77 15.67 -15.71
C THR A 177 -10.39 15.02 -15.60
N ASP A 178 -9.38 15.62 -16.25
CA ASP A 178 -8.01 15.11 -16.19
C ASP A 178 -7.46 15.11 -14.75
N LYS A 179 -7.90 16.05 -13.89
CA LYS A 179 -7.56 16.06 -12.46
C LYS A 179 -7.96 14.76 -11.75
N VAL A 180 -9.14 14.23 -12.07
CA VAL A 180 -9.61 12.95 -11.49
C VAL A 180 -8.75 11.80 -11.99
N PHE A 181 -8.35 11.81 -13.25
CA PHE A 181 -7.39 10.83 -13.78
C PHE A 181 -6.05 10.90 -13.06
N ASP A 182 -5.49 12.09 -12.83
CA ASP A 182 -4.23 12.23 -12.12
C ASP A 182 -4.30 11.71 -10.68
N THR A 183 -5.39 11.99 -9.96
CA THR A 183 -5.57 11.45 -8.61
C THR A 183 -5.72 9.93 -8.63
N ILE A 184 -6.56 9.38 -9.51
CA ILE A 184 -6.72 7.94 -9.64
C ILE A 184 -5.38 7.30 -10.02
N SER A 185 -4.64 7.84 -10.98
CA SER A 185 -3.34 7.31 -11.41
C SER A 185 -2.30 7.24 -10.29
N LYS A 186 -2.32 8.19 -9.35
CA LYS A 186 -1.42 8.20 -8.18
C LYS A 186 -1.82 7.17 -7.12
N GLU A 187 -3.11 7.03 -6.90
CA GLU A 187 -3.66 6.20 -5.82
C GLU A 187 -4.00 4.77 -6.27
N LEU A 188 -4.02 4.48 -7.57
CA LEU A 188 -4.28 3.17 -8.14
C LEU A 188 -2.97 2.36 -8.22
N GLY A 189 -2.96 1.19 -7.59
CA GLY A 189 -1.77 0.36 -7.46
C GLY A 189 -1.53 -0.58 -8.65
N GLY A 190 -0.39 -1.28 -8.61
CA GLY A 190 0.15 -2.03 -9.74
C GLY A 190 -0.72 -3.12 -10.34
N ALA A 191 -1.52 -3.85 -9.58
CA ALA A 191 -2.42 -4.88 -10.13
C ALA A 191 -3.82 -4.34 -10.45
N ASP A 192 -4.25 -3.30 -9.74
CA ASP A 192 -5.63 -2.81 -9.77
C ASP A 192 -5.98 -2.12 -11.08
N TRP A 193 -5.00 -1.49 -11.75
CA TRP A 193 -5.25 -0.81 -13.03
C TRP A 193 -5.67 -1.76 -14.14
N ARG A 194 -5.16 -3.00 -14.15
CA ARG A 194 -5.56 -4.00 -15.15
C ARG A 194 -7.00 -4.45 -14.89
N ARG A 195 -7.34 -4.69 -13.63
CA ARG A 195 -8.72 -5.03 -13.23
C ARG A 195 -9.69 -3.90 -13.56
N LEU A 196 -9.27 -2.65 -13.30
CA LEU A 196 -10.05 -1.46 -13.65
C LEU A 196 -10.25 -1.38 -15.16
N GLY A 197 -9.19 -1.50 -15.96
CA GLY A 197 -9.27 -1.45 -17.42
C GLY A 197 -10.22 -2.50 -18.01
N LEU A 198 -10.17 -3.74 -17.51
CA LEU A 198 -11.12 -4.80 -17.91
C LEU A 198 -12.56 -4.42 -17.56
N LYS A 199 -12.80 -3.86 -16.36
CA LYS A 199 -14.13 -3.39 -15.93
C LYS A 199 -14.64 -2.20 -16.73
N LEU A 200 -13.72 -1.38 -17.23
CA LEU A 200 -14.00 -0.27 -18.14
C LEU A 200 -14.21 -0.72 -19.60
N GLY A 201 -14.11 -2.02 -19.90
CA GLY A 201 -14.38 -2.58 -21.22
C GLY A 201 -13.17 -2.62 -22.15
N LEU A 202 -11.96 -2.39 -21.66
CA LEU A 202 -10.73 -2.61 -22.42
C LEU A 202 -10.41 -4.12 -22.46
N THR A 203 -9.86 -4.57 -23.58
CA THR A 203 -9.44 -5.96 -23.78
C THR A 203 -8.06 -6.23 -23.18
N ASP A 204 -7.77 -7.49 -22.83
CA ASP A 204 -6.43 -7.88 -22.34
C ASP A 204 -5.30 -7.47 -23.31
N LYS A 205 -5.54 -7.59 -24.62
CA LYS A 205 -4.58 -7.19 -25.65
C LYS A 205 -4.26 -5.69 -25.60
N GLU A 206 -5.26 -4.85 -25.37
CA GLU A 206 -5.05 -3.40 -25.22
C GLU A 206 -4.27 -3.09 -23.95
N LEU A 207 -4.57 -3.78 -22.85
CA LEU A 207 -3.84 -3.63 -21.59
C LEU A 207 -2.38 -4.10 -21.69
N ASP A 208 -2.12 -5.19 -22.42
CA ASP A 208 -0.76 -5.67 -22.70
C ASP A 208 0.03 -4.70 -23.59
N ASN A 209 -0.63 -4.10 -24.59
CA ASN A 209 -0.02 -3.05 -25.41
C ASN A 209 0.34 -1.82 -24.58
N LEU A 210 -0.54 -1.38 -23.67
CA LEU A 210 -0.25 -0.26 -22.76
C LEU A 210 0.95 -0.53 -21.86
N LYS A 211 1.03 -1.75 -21.31
CA LYS A 211 2.18 -2.18 -20.49
C LYS A 211 3.48 -2.22 -21.30
N THR A 212 3.42 -2.62 -22.56
CA THR A 212 4.58 -2.67 -23.46
C THR A 212 5.05 -1.27 -23.86
N ASN A 213 4.13 -0.33 -24.02
CA ASN A 213 4.43 1.06 -24.38
C ASN A 213 4.96 1.90 -23.20
N HIS A 214 4.62 1.53 -21.96
CA HIS A 214 5.00 2.26 -20.75
C HIS A 214 5.65 1.33 -19.69
N PRO A 215 6.76 0.62 -20.01
CA PRO A 215 7.28 -0.45 -19.16
C PRO A 215 7.89 0.03 -17.84
N LEU A 216 8.31 1.30 -17.77
CA LEU A 216 9.04 1.86 -16.63
C LEU A 216 8.13 2.55 -15.59
N SER A 217 6.87 2.79 -15.92
CA SER A 217 5.98 3.60 -15.09
C SER A 217 4.56 3.04 -15.11
N ILE A 218 4.16 2.47 -13.97
CA ILE A 218 2.78 2.04 -13.72
C ILE A 218 1.83 3.24 -13.80
N LEU A 219 2.28 4.41 -13.34
CA LEU A 219 1.50 5.64 -13.36
C LEU A 219 1.18 6.09 -14.79
N ASP A 220 2.14 5.96 -15.71
CA ASP A 220 1.93 6.24 -17.13
C ASP A 220 1.00 5.20 -17.76
N CYS A 221 1.13 3.93 -17.40
CA CYS A 221 0.19 2.88 -17.82
C CYS A 221 -1.25 3.21 -17.43
N ILE A 222 -1.48 3.62 -16.16
CA ILE A 222 -2.82 3.96 -15.66
C ILE A 222 -3.39 5.17 -16.39
N THR A 223 -2.57 6.21 -16.54
CA THR A 223 -2.99 7.45 -17.21
C THR A 223 -3.31 7.21 -18.68
N ALA A 224 -2.49 6.42 -19.38
CA ALA A 224 -2.74 6.03 -20.76
C ALA A 224 -4.00 5.15 -20.89
N MET A 225 -4.22 4.21 -19.96
CA MET A 225 -5.41 3.38 -19.89
C MET A 225 -6.69 4.22 -19.73
N LEU A 226 -6.71 5.17 -18.80
CA LEU A 226 -7.86 6.05 -18.57
C LEU A 226 -8.13 6.96 -19.77
N ARG A 227 -7.08 7.46 -20.44
CA ARG A 227 -7.18 8.23 -21.68
C ARG A 227 -7.73 7.39 -22.83
N GLN A 228 -7.27 6.15 -22.97
CA GLN A 228 -7.74 5.21 -23.99
C GLN A 228 -9.21 4.85 -23.77
N TRP A 229 -9.60 4.55 -22.53
CA TRP A 229 -11.00 4.31 -22.19
C TRP A 229 -11.89 5.52 -22.52
N ARG A 230 -11.45 6.74 -22.16
CA ARG A 230 -12.20 7.96 -22.50
C ARG A 230 -12.36 8.19 -24.00
N GLY A 231 -11.37 7.78 -24.80
CA GLY A 231 -11.39 7.90 -26.25
C GLY A 231 -12.14 6.78 -26.97
N ASN A 232 -12.57 5.73 -26.27
CA ASN A 232 -13.22 4.58 -26.88
C ASN A 232 -14.70 4.89 -27.19
N PRO A 233 -15.13 4.86 -28.47
CA PRO A 233 -16.50 5.21 -28.85
C PRO A 233 -17.55 4.19 -28.39
N ILE A 234 -17.13 2.97 -28.01
CA ILE A 234 -18.03 1.89 -27.59
C ILE A 234 -18.52 2.12 -26.15
N THR A 235 -17.68 2.73 -25.32
CA THR A 235 -17.95 2.96 -23.91
C THR A 235 -18.30 4.42 -23.70
N GLU A 236 -19.53 4.69 -23.26
CA GLU A 236 -19.91 6.02 -22.80
C GLU A 236 -19.07 6.37 -21.58
N ALA A 237 -18.01 7.15 -21.80
CA ALA A 237 -17.02 7.49 -20.78
C ALA A 237 -17.58 8.52 -19.80
N SER A 238 -18.44 8.05 -18.90
CA SER A 238 -19.07 8.85 -17.86
C SER A 238 -18.42 8.60 -16.50
N MET A 239 -18.56 9.60 -15.63
CA MET A 239 -18.11 9.49 -14.24
C MET A 239 -18.83 8.35 -13.50
N THR A 240 -20.08 8.07 -13.86
CA THR A 240 -20.89 6.99 -13.26
C THR A 240 -20.34 5.61 -13.60
N VAL A 241 -19.90 5.38 -14.85
CA VAL A 241 -19.25 4.13 -15.28
C VAL A 241 -17.91 3.94 -14.58
N LEU A 242 -17.08 4.99 -14.51
CA LEU A 242 -15.80 4.93 -13.81
C LEU A 242 -15.97 4.59 -12.32
N ARG A 243 -16.93 5.23 -11.66
CA ARG A 243 -17.28 4.97 -10.26
C ARG A 243 -17.73 3.52 -10.05
N ALA A 244 -18.63 3.02 -10.90
CA ALA A 244 -19.11 1.65 -10.80
C ALA A 244 -17.95 0.63 -10.97
N ALA A 245 -17.07 0.87 -11.94
CA ALA A 245 -15.89 0.02 -12.15
C ALA A 245 -14.93 0.04 -10.95
N LEU A 246 -14.74 1.18 -10.29
CA LEU A 246 -13.93 1.29 -9.07
C LEU A 246 -14.53 0.52 -7.88
N VAL A 247 -15.85 0.57 -7.71
CA VAL A 247 -16.56 -0.23 -6.69
C VAL A 247 -16.42 -1.72 -6.97
N ASP A 248 -16.53 -2.13 -8.24
CA ASP A 248 -16.37 -3.52 -8.69
C ASP A 248 -14.99 -4.11 -8.39
N ILE A 249 -13.94 -3.29 -8.41
CA ILE A 249 -12.58 -3.70 -8.01
C ILE A 249 -12.29 -3.47 -6.52
N GLN A 250 -13.30 -3.11 -5.72
CA GLN A 250 -13.22 -2.84 -4.28
C GLN A 250 -12.39 -1.60 -3.91
N ARG A 251 -12.22 -0.64 -4.83
CA ARG A 251 -11.60 0.67 -4.57
C ARG A 251 -12.63 1.72 -4.20
N ASN A 252 -13.36 1.44 -3.11
CA ASN A 252 -14.42 2.32 -2.58
C ASN A 252 -13.88 3.68 -2.12
N ASP A 253 -12.61 3.74 -1.73
CA ASP A 253 -11.89 4.95 -1.37
C ASP A 253 -11.83 5.95 -2.55
N LEU A 254 -11.54 5.47 -3.76
CA LEU A 254 -11.50 6.28 -4.98
C LEU A 254 -12.89 6.59 -5.52
N ALA A 255 -13.83 5.65 -5.41
CA ALA A 255 -15.23 5.92 -5.75
C ALA A 255 -15.82 7.03 -4.86
N ALA A 256 -15.53 7.02 -3.56
CA ALA A 256 -15.95 8.09 -2.65
C ALA A 256 -15.24 9.42 -2.95
N PHE A 257 -13.98 9.40 -3.42
CA PHE A 257 -13.29 10.60 -3.89
C PHE A 257 -13.99 11.24 -5.09
N ILE A 258 -14.43 10.42 -6.05
CA ILE A 258 -15.22 10.88 -7.21
C ILE A 258 -16.53 11.55 -6.74
N ASP A 259 -17.24 10.94 -5.79
CA ASP A 259 -18.52 11.45 -5.28
C ASP A 259 -18.39 12.79 -4.55
N ARG A 260 -17.27 13.00 -3.84
CA ARG A 260 -16.98 14.27 -3.15
C ARG A 260 -16.69 15.42 -4.12
N GLY A 261 -16.40 15.12 -5.38
CA GLY A 261 -15.98 16.08 -6.38
C GLY A 261 -14.57 16.61 -6.12
N THR A 262 -13.96 17.20 -7.14
CA THR A 262 -12.61 17.81 -7.07
C THR A 262 -12.58 19.13 -6.31
N ASP A 263 -13.66 19.51 -5.62
CA ASP A 263 -13.81 20.82 -4.98
C ASP A 263 -12.95 20.96 -3.70
N THR A 264 -12.20 19.92 -3.33
CA THR A 264 -11.27 19.89 -2.19
C THR A 264 -10.08 20.86 -2.30
N GLU A 265 -9.91 21.57 -3.41
CA GLU A 265 -8.79 22.52 -3.61
C GLU A 265 -8.92 23.81 -2.78
N LYS A 266 -10.05 24.04 -2.08
CA LYS A 266 -10.20 25.22 -1.18
C LYS A 266 -9.78 24.98 0.26
N ASP A 267 -9.86 23.76 0.78
CA ASP A 267 -9.71 23.53 2.22
C ASP A 267 -8.30 23.06 2.62
N THR A 268 -7.52 22.44 1.72
CA THR A 268 -6.16 21.99 2.03
C THR A 268 -5.11 23.13 2.00
N ASN A 269 -5.39 24.23 1.31
CA ASN A 269 -4.51 25.42 1.36
C ASN A 269 -4.64 26.21 2.68
N ALA A 270 -5.73 26.02 3.44
CA ALA A 270 -5.88 26.63 4.76
C ALA A 270 -5.04 25.92 5.85
N GLN A 271 -4.73 24.63 5.69
CA GLN A 271 -3.92 23.90 6.68
C GLN A 271 -2.41 24.06 6.48
N ASN A 272 -1.92 24.33 5.25
CA ASN A 272 -0.51 24.64 5.03
C ASN A 272 -0.15 26.12 5.32
N THR A 273 -1.09 27.06 5.14
CA THR A 273 -0.84 28.48 5.43
C THR A 273 -0.83 28.83 6.93
N MET A 274 -1.28 27.92 7.80
CA MET A 274 -1.24 28.13 9.25
C MET A 274 0.09 27.71 9.89
N LYS A 275 0.92 26.91 9.19
CA LYS A 275 2.27 26.55 9.68
C LYS A 275 3.35 27.55 9.27
N ASP A 276 3.18 28.26 8.15
CA ASP A 276 4.20 29.23 7.71
C ASP A 276 4.20 30.53 8.53
N LYS A 277 3.08 30.89 9.17
CA LYS A 277 3.05 32.03 10.12
C LYS A 277 3.76 31.72 11.43
N ASP A 278 3.56 30.54 12.01
CA ASP A 278 4.24 30.15 13.25
C ASP A 278 5.74 29.86 13.05
N VAL A 279 6.13 29.35 11.88
CA VAL A 279 7.56 29.14 11.56
C VAL A 279 8.28 30.48 11.35
N SER A 280 7.61 31.49 10.79
CA SER A 280 8.19 32.83 10.64
C SER A 280 8.38 33.51 12.01
N ASP A 281 7.38 33.46 12.89
CA ASP A 281 7.47 34.01 14.26
C ASP A 281 8.50 33.26 15.13
N TRP A 282 8.69 31.95 14.91
CA TRP A 282 9.71 31.16 15.61
C TRP A 282 11.14 31.44 15.11
N VAL A 283 11.33 31.61 13.79
CA VAL A 283 12.63 31.97 13.21
C VAL A 283 13.04 33.40 13.59
N GLU A 284 12.10 34.35 13.63
CA GLU A 284 12.38 35.73 14.06
C GLU A 284 12.71 35.81 15.57
N SER A 285 12.07 34.97 16.39
CA SER A 285 12.41 34.83 17.81
C SER A 285 13.83 34.28 18.05
N GLN A 286 14.35 33.42 17.17
CA GLN A 286 15.75 32.92 17.27
C GLN A 286 16.77 33.99 16.87
N GLN A 287 16.43 34.88 15.93
CA GLN A 287 17.34 35.93 15.47
C GLN A 287 17.53 37.05 16.50
N GLN A 288 16.54 37.25 17.39
CA GLN A 288 16.60 38.27 18.44
C GLN A 288 17.45 37.83 19.65
N VAL A 289 17.51 36.51 19.94
CA VAL A 289 18.34 35.96 21.03
C VAL A 289 19.85 36.09 20.74
N SER A 290 20.26 36.08 19.47
CA SER A 290 21.66 36.31 19.10
C SER A 290 22.09 37.77 19.19
N ARG A 291 21.16 38.73 19.18
CA ARG A 291 21.50 40.17 19.19
C ARG A 291 21.86 40.68 20.60
N ASP A 292 21.29 40.07 21.64
CA ASP A 292 21.55 40.46 23.03
C ASP A 292 22.82 39.82 23.63
N GLN A 293 23.47 38.87 22.93
CA GLN A 293 24.73 38.28 23.39
C GLN A 293 25.99 39.01 22.90
N SER A 294 25.86 40.07 22.07
CA SER A 294 27.01 40.83 21.56
C SER A 294 27.35 42.14 22.30
N GLU A 295 26.61 42.53 23.34
CA GLU A 295 26.85 43.81 24.07
C GLU A 295 27.50 43.68 25.45
N SER A 296 28.08 42.53 25.79
CA SER A 296 28.83 42.38 27.05
C SER A 296 30.18 41.72 26.82
N GLY A 297 31.27 42.52 26.85
CA GLY A 297 32.62 41.95 26.91
C GLY A 297 33.74 42.85 26.42
N TYR A 298 34.27 43.64 27.35
CA TYR A 298 35.47 44.48 27.21
C TYR A 298 36.72 43.75 26.70
N GLY A 299 37.56 44.47 25.94
CA GLY A 299 38.99 44.57 26.24
C GLY A 299 40.00 43.78 25.38
N THR A 300 40.74 44.53 24.55
CA THR A 300 42.24 44.53 24.45
C THR A 300 42.95 43.17 24.36
N THR A 301 43.51 42.78 23.20
CA THR A 301 44.88 43.15 22.79
C THR A 301 45.12 42.87 21.30
N ARG A 302 46.03 43.68 20.76
CA ARG A 302 46.49 43.84 19.39
C ARG A 302 47.73 42.95 19.14
N SER A 303 47.70 42.09 18.12
CA SER A 303 48.87 41.44 17.51
C SER A 303 48.48 41.05 16.08
N VAL A 304 48.70 41.89 15.06
CA VAL A 304 49.91 41.93 14.21
C VAL A 304 50.47 40.53 13.96
N ILE A 305 50.03 39.87 12.88
CA ILE A 305 50.86 38.99 12.06
C ILE A 305 50.35 39.07 10.61
N ASP A 306 51.32 39.23 9.71
CA ASP A 306 51.23 39.44 8.28
C ASP A 306 50.57 38.32 7.46
N ALA A 307 50.16 38.72 6.26
CA ALA A 307 49.69 37.93 5.12
C ALA A 307 50.71 36.85 4.65
N PRO A 308 50.40 35.96 3.69
CA PRO A 308 50.17 36.39 2.29
C PRO A 308 49.02 35.68 1.56
N SER A 309 48.48 36.43 0.59
CA SER A 309 47.73 35.95 -0.56
C SER A 309 48.51 34.89 -1.33
N ASP A 310 47.85 33.80 -1.69
CA ASP A 310 48.35 32.83 -2.67
C ASP A 310 47.32 32.71 -3.79
N GLU A 311 47.57 33.48 -4.85
CA GLU A 311 46.97 33.36 -6.16
C GLU A 311 47.67 32.20 -6.88
N GLY A 312 46.99 31.06 -6.95
CA GLY A 312 47.41 29.91 -7.75
C GLY A 312 46.57 29.84 -9.02
N ASP A 313 46.98 30.61 -10.02
CA ASP A 313 46.72 30.34 -11.43
C ASP A 313 47.37 29.00 -11.80
N ASP A 314 46.60 28.07 -12.37
CA ASP A 314 47.12 26.97 -13.19
C ASP A 314 46.15 26.74 -14.35
N ASP A 315 46.20 27.67 -15.30
CA ASP A 315 46.09 27.34 -16.71
C ASP A 315 47.29 26.44 -17.07
N LEU A 316 47.05 25.34 -17.77
CA LEU A 316 47.77 24.95 -18.99
C LEU A 316 47.36 23.55 -19.46
N ALA A 317 46.90 23.52 -20.71
CA ALA A 317 47.23 22.51 -21.72
C ALA A 317 46.70 21.09 -21.51
N SER A 318 46.36 20.29 -22.52
CA SER A 318 46.21 20.38 -23.97
C SER A 318 45.88 18.95 -24.38
N GLY A 319 45.11 18.78 -25.45
CA GLY A 319 45.36 17.67 -26.36
C GLY A 319 44.23 16.64 -26.49
N SER A 320 43.76 16.56 -27.73
CA SER A 320 43.40 15.33 -28.47
C SER A 320 42.21 14.52 -27.93
N GLN A 321 41.32 13.98 -28.75
CA GLN A 321 41.39 13.70 -30.17
C GLN A 321 39.96 13.49 -30.66
N ASP A 322 39.70 14.01 -31.86
CA ASP A 322 38.66 13.49 -32.73
C ASP A 322 38.76 11.97 -32.83
N ASP A 323 37.64 11.27 -32.61
CA ASP A 323 37.37 10.02 -33.32
C ASP A 323 35.92 10.05 -33.82
N HIS A 324 35.86 10.49 -35.07
CA HIS A 324 34.80 10.30 -36.02
C HIS A 324 34.69 8.80 -36.34
N LEU A 325 33.59 8.16 -35.92
CA LEU A 325 33.15 6.91 -36.52
C LEU A 325 31.73 7.08 -37.06
N GLU A 326 31.68 7.49 -38.32
CA GLU A 326 30.69 6.97 -39.26
C GLU A 326 30.61 5.44 -39.11
N SER A 327 29.46 4.92 -38.74
CA SER A 327 29.10 3.55 -39.07
C SER A 327 27.92 3.59 -40.01
N GLN A 328 28.30 3.24 -41.24
CA GLN A 328 27.50 3.15 -42.45
C GLN A 328 26.23 2.32 -42.25
N THR A 329 25.18 2.86 -42.83
CA THR A 329 24.02 2.13 -43.33
C THR A 329 24.47 1.10 -44.37
N VAL A 330 24.49 -0.18 -44.00
CA VAL A 330 24.55 -1.27 -44.98
C VAL A 330 23.15 -1.85 -45.15
N ALA A 331 22.56 -1.54 -46.30
CA ALA A 331 21.42 -2.23 -46.84
C ALA A 331 21.86 -3.65 -47.25
N GLU A 332 21.39 -4.67 -46.54
CA GLU A 332 21.53 -6.05 -47.00
C GLU A 332 20.18 -6.58 -47.48
N VAL A 333 20.08 -6.58 -48.80
CA VAL A 333 19.14 -7.35 -49.60
C VAL A 333 19.42 -8.83 -49.37
N HIS A 334 18.49 -9.55 -48.75
CA HIS A 334 18.37 -10.99 -48.94
C HIS A 334 17.02 -11.34 -49.54
N LYS A 335 17.11 -11.61 -50.83
CA LYS A 335 16.16 -12.31 -51.69
C LYS A 335 16.00 -13.74 -51.17
N SER A 336 14.75 -14.20 -51.22
CA SER A 336 14.37 -15.54 -51.69
C SER A 336 15.03 -16.74 -51.00
N ASP A 337 14.26 -17.45 -50.18
CA ASP A 337 14.09 -18.87 -50.47
C ASP A 337 12.69 -19.37 -50.10
N GLU A 338 12.01 -19.85 -51.13
CA GLU A 338 10.79 -20.62 -51.08
C GLU A 338 11.12 -22.02 -50.56
N THR A 339 10.38 -22.54 -49.60
CA THR A 339 10.24 -23.99 -49.42
C THR A 339 8.84 -24.37 -48.94
N PRO A 340 8.37 -25.60 -49.24
CA PRO A 340 7.04 -25.78 -49.80
C PRO A 340 6.00 -26.29 -48.82
N VAL A 341 4.77 -26.00 -49.22
CA VAL A 341 3.50 -26.64 -48.88
C VAL A 341 3.66 -28.14 -48.61
N THR A 342 3.37 -28.57 -47.37
CA THR A 342 3.01 -29.96 -47.08
C THR A 342 1.51 -30.03 -46.87
N GLN A 343 0.83 -30.55 -47.90
CA GLN A 343 -0.53 -31.10 -47.80
C GLN A 343 -0.45 -32.59 -47.37
N LEU A 344 -1.60 -33.11 -46.93
CA LEU A 344 -1.93 -34.49 -46.52
C LEU A 344 -1.74 -34.73 -45.01
N ALA A 345 -2.70 -35.26 -44.24
CA ALA A 345 -3.76 -36.18 -44.61
C ALA A 345 -5.02 -36.00 -43.76
N SER A 346 -6.17 -36.18 -44.41
CA SER A 346 -7.45 -36.49 -43.80
C SER A 346 -7.37 -37.86 -43.10
N ILE A 347 -7.83 -37.94 -41.86
CA ILE A 347 -8.16 -39.21 -41.20
C ILE A 347 -9.61 -39.15 -40.76
N THR A 348 -10.46 -39.69 -41.63
CA THR A 348 -11.75 -40.28 -41.27
C THR A 348 -11.46 -41.62 -40.59
N THR A 349 -12.20 -41.99 -39.53
CA THR A 349 -13.09 -43.19 -39.44
C THR A 349 -13.30 -43.64 -37.98
N ALA A 350 -14.56 -44.04 -37.70
CA ALA A 350 -15.08 -44.93 -36.64
C ALA A 350 -15.11 -44.38 -35.20
N ASP A 351 -16.29 -44.22 -34.58
CA ASP A 351 -17.27 -45.26 -34.22
C ASP A 351 -16.71 -46.24 -33.19
N GLN A 352 -17.10 -46.04 -31.92
CA GLN A 352 -17.43 -47.15 -31.03
C GLN A 352 -18.25 -46.68 -29.83
N SER A 353 -19.54 -47.01 -29.96
CA SER A 353 -20.49 -47.32 -28.90
C SER A 353 -19.91 -48.21 -27.79
N SER A 354 -20.10 -47.84 -26.51
CA SER A 354 -20.15 -48.75 -25.34
C SER A 354 -20.50 -47.93 -24.08
N MET A 355 -21.75 -47.95 -23.63
CA MET A 355 -22.24 -48.70 -22.44
C MET A 355 -21.79 -48.10 -21.07
N PHE A 356 -22.65 -47.30 -20.41
CA PHE A 356 -23.54 -47.67 -19.26
C PHE A 356 -22.85 -47.56 -17.86
N PRO A 357 -23.56 -47.50 -16.71
CA PRO A 357 -24.88 -46.92 -16.36
C PRO A 357 -24.78 -45.76 -15.35
N GLY A 358 -25.95 -45.15 -15.09
CA GLY A 358 -26.16 -44.10 -14.11
C GLY A 358 -26.00 -44.51 -12.63
N ASN A 359 -25.91 -43.47 -11.81
CA ASN A 359 -25.98 -43.56 -10.37
C ASN A 359 -27.16 -42.69 -9.90
N GLN A 360 -28.28 -43.34 -9.64
CA GLN A 360 -29.30 -42.82 -8.74
C GLN A 360 -29.06 -43.42 -7.35
N ASN A 361 -28.92 -42.56 -6.36
CA ASN A 361 -29.29 -42.76 -4.97
C ASN A 361 -29.24 -41.36 -4.32
N LYS A 362 -30.02 -41.00 -3.32
CA LYS A 362 -31.32 -41.44 -2.79
C LYS A 362 -31.64 -40.40 -1.72
#